data_AF-A0A7X6VPH9-F1
#
_entry.id   AF-A0A7X6VPH9-F1
#
_cell.length_a   1.000
_cell.length_b   1.000
_cell.length_c   1.000
_cell.angle_alpha   90.00
_cell.angle_beta   90.00
_cell.angle_gamma   90.00
#
_symmetry.space_group_name_H-M   'P 1'
#
loop_
_entity.id
_entity.type
_entity.pdbx_description
1 polymer ?
#
loop_
_entity_poly.entity_id
_entity_poly.type
_entity_poly.pdbx_seq_one_letter_code
_entity_poly.pdbx_strand_id
1 'polypeptide(L)'
;MKRILSLLFLLLLVLTGCTRFETKEHIPREIINQKTTNIENEMKGSFNFFYETTNLDEGSAGYGLARDRFSNPDLSSIASTGYALTAWVIGVENGYITKEAAEEIIKGTLTTLENMDNYNGFYFHFVNIRTTKRVGGSEVSVIDTALLALGLIVVGEYFGGEILNRADKLIDRIDWNWYLNKKTNQFYMSYKPE
;
A
#
# COMPACT_ATOMS: atom_id res chain seq x y z
N MET A 1 -59.82 -42.03 -12.33
CA MET A 1 -58.57 -42.55 -12.96
C MET A 1 -57.79 -41.52 -13.76
N LYS A 2 -58.40 -40.72 -14.65
CA LYS A 2 -57.67 -39.73 -15.50
C LYS A 2 -56.90 -38.63 -14.73
N ARG A 3 -57.37 -38.21 -13.55
CA ARG A 3 -56.67 -37.19 -12.72
C ARG A 3 -55.44 -37.73 -11.98
N ILE A 4 -55.41 -39.01 -11.64
CA ILE A 4 -54.27 -39.66 -10.96
C ILE A 4 -53.12 -39.89 -11.95
N LEU A 5 -53.44 -40.24 -13.20
CA LEU A 5 -52.45 -40.43 -14.26
C LEU A 5 -51.76 -39.12 -14.68
N SER A 6 -52.47 -37.99 -14.63
CA SER A 6 -51.93 -36.65 -14.93
C SER A 6 -50.99 -36.13 -13.83
N LEU A 7 -51.20 -36.53 -12.57
CA LEU A 7 -50.32 -36.20 -11.44
C LEU A 7 -49.03 -37.03 -11.46
N LEU A 8 -49.09 -38.29 -11.90
CA LEU A 8 -47.89 -39.12 -12.09
C LEU A 8 -47.01 -38.62 -13.24
N PHE A 9 -47.59 -38.10 -14.32
CA PHE A 9 -46.83 -37.58 -15.46
C PHE A 9 -46.13 -36.25 -15.12
N LEU A 10 -46.75 -35.41 -14.28
CA LEU A 10 -46.14 -34.16 -13.78
C LEU A 10 -45.01 -34.44 -12.78
N LEU A 11 -45.12 -35.51 -11.97
CA LEU A 11 -44.07 -35.90 -11.02
C LEU A 11 -42.82 -36.47 -11.72
N LEU A 12 -42.99 -37.16 -12.86
CA LEU A 12 -41.88 -37.70 -13.65
C LEU A 12 -41.05 -36.61 -14.34
N LEU A 13 -41.67 -35.50 -14.76
CA LEU A 13 -41.01 -34.36 -15.41
C LEU A 13 -40.15 -33.52 -14.45
N VAL A 14 -40.46 -33.55 -13.14
CA VAL A 14 -39.66 -32.84 -12.11
C VAL A 14 -38.38 -33.61 -11.77
N LEU A 15 -38.33 -34.93 -11.99
CA LEU A 15 -37.18 -35.77 -11.65
C LEU A 15 -36.07 -35.81 -12.72
N THR A 16 -36.32 -35.31 -13.94
CA THR A 16 -35.29 -35.16 -14.98
C THR A 16 -34.57 -33.82 -14.94
N GLY A 17 -34.98 -32.93 -14.03
CA GLY A 17 -34.44 -31.57 -13.89
C GLY A 17 -33.32 -31.41 -12.86
N CYS A 18 -32.69 -32.51 -12.40
CA CYS A 18 -31.41 -32.40 -11.69
C CYS A 18 -30.35 -31.95 -12.70
N THR A 19 -30.20 -30.63 -12.84
CA THR A 19 -29.04 -30.02 -13.44
C THR A 19 -27.80 -30.65 -12.80
N ARG A 20 -27.02 -31.32 -13.64
CA ARG A 20 -25.66 -31.72 -13.31
C ARG A 20 -24.91 -30.42 -13.04
N PHE A 21 -24.76 -30.06 -11.77
CA PHE A 21 -23.77 -29.06 -11.39
C PHE A 21 -22.44 -29.65 -11.84
N GLU A 22 -21.89 -29.12 -12.93
CA GLU A 22 -20.47 -29.26 -13.20
C GLU A 22 -19.78 -28.65 -11.99
N THR A 23 -19.26 -29.50 -11.12
CA THR A 23 -18.33 -29.07 -10.08
C THR A 23 -17.20 -28.38 -10.82
N LYS A 24 -17.09 -27.06 -10.68
CA LYS A 24 -15.92 -26.32 -11.19
C LYS A 24 -14.69 -27.10 -10.74
N GLU A 25 -13.89 -27.52 -11.71
CA GLU A 25 -12.67 -28.28 -11.46
C GLU A 25 -11.86 -27.53 -10.39
N HIS A 26 -11.60 -28.18 -9.27
CA HIS A 26 -10.84 -27.58 -8.19
C HIS A 26 -9.40 -27.43 -8.69
N ILE A 27 -9.02 -26.23 -9.11
CA ILE A 27 -7.63 -25.91 -9.47
C ILE A 27 -6.81 -26.13 -8.19
N PRO A 28 -5.92 -27.14 -8.13
CA PRO A 28 -5.09 -27.35 -6.97
C PRO A 28 -4.24 -26.10 -6.75
N ARG A 29 -4.42 -25.42 -5.62
CA ARG A 29 -3.51 -24.36 -5.19
C ARG A 29 -2.33 -25.00 -4.48
N GLU A 30 -1.40 -25.53 -5.27
CA GLU A 30 -0.13 -26.00 -4.75
C GLU A 30 0.71 -24.79 -4.36
N ILE A 31 1.11 -24.72 -3.08
CA ILE A 31 2.04 -23.69 -2.62
C ILE A 31 3.42 -24.12 -3.10
N ILE A 32 3.90 -23.51 -4.18
CA ILE A 32 5.29 -23.66 -4.61
C ILE A 32 6.16 -22.92 -3.60
N ASN A 33 6.70 -23.65 -2.63
CA ASN A 33 7.51 -23.08 -1.55
C ASN A 33 8.99 -22.86 -1.96
N GLN A 34 9.27 -22.85 -3.27
CA GLN A 34 10.60 -22.59 -3.82
C GLN A 34 10.55 -21.31 -4.66
N LYS A 35 11.30 -20.29 -4.25
CA LYS A 35 11.52 -19.12 -5.10
C LYS A 35 12.30 -19.57 -6.33
N THR A 36 11.73 -19.34 -7.51
CA THR A 36 12.49 -19.50 -8.75
C THR A 36 13.44 -18.31 -8.91
N THR A 37 14.53 -18.50 -9.65
CA THR A 37 15.48 -17.41 -9.95
C THR A 37 14.79 -16.18 -10.56
N ASN A 38 13.72 -16.38 -11.36
CA ASN A 38 12.96 -15.27 -11.93
C ASN A 38 12.25 -14.44 -10.85
N ILE A 39 11.66 -15.08 -9.84
CA ILE A 39 11.00 -14.38 -8.73
C ILE A 39 12.03 -13.66 -7.85
N GLU A 40 13.18 -14.26 -7.60
CA GLU A 40 14.27 -13.61 -6.84
C GLU A 40 14.80 -12.38 -7.58
N ASN A 41 14.99 -12.47 -8.90
CA ASN A 41 15.40 -11.35 -9.73
C ASN A 41 14.36 -10.23 -9.74
N GLU A 42 13.07 -10.56 -9.84
CA GLU A 42 11.99 -9.58 -9.81
C GLU A 42 11.90 -8.88 -8.45
N MET A 43 12.02 -9.63 -7.34
CA MET A 43 12.08 -9.07 -5.99
C MET A 43 13.27 -8.12 -5.83
N LYS A 44 14.46 -8.52 -6.30
CA LYS A 44 15.66 -7.69 -6.24
C LYS A 44 15.52 -6.44 -7.13
N GLY A 45 14.98 -6.58 -8.33
CA GLY A 45 14.71 -5.46 -9.24
C GLY A 45 13.72 -4.45 -8.66
N SER A 46 12.64 -4.94 -8.04
CA SER A 46 11.66 -4.11 -7.33
C SER A 46 12.29 -3.37 -6.15
N PHE A 47 13.16 -4.03 -5.37
CA PHE A 47 13.92 -3.38 -4.32
C PHE A 47 14.88 -2.31 -4.88
N ASN A 48 15.60 -2.64 -5.95
CA ASN A 48 16.57 -1.72 -6.57
C ASN A 48 15.92 -0.44 -7.05
N PHE A 49 14.67 -0.48 -7.53
CA PHE A 49 13.92 0.74 -7.83
C PHE A 49 13.90 1.70 -6.63
N PHE A 50 13.52 1.24 -5.44
CA PHE A 50 13.50 2.10 -4.25
C PHE A 50 14.91 2.48 -3.78
N TYR A 51 15.85 1.53 -3.82
CA TYR A 51 17.24 1.78 -3.43
C TYR A 51 17.91 2.87 -4.29
N GLU A 52 17.69 2.85 -5.60
CA GLU A 52 18.32 3.78 -6.54
C GLU A 52 17.58 5.11 -6.68
N THR A 53 16.28 5.14 -6.37
CA THR A 53 15.44 6.31 -6.66
C THR A 53 14.94 7.07 -5.45
N THR A 54 15.03 6.51 -4.24
CA THR A 54 14.76 7.26 -3.00
C THR A 54 15.79 8.36 -2.83
N ASN A 55 15.35 9.54 -2.41
CA ASN A 55 16.26 10.63 -2.12
C ASN A 55 17.02 10.38 -0.82
N LEU A 56 18.29 10.00 -0.93
CA LEU A 56 19.18 9.74 0.21
C LEU A 56 20.22 10.86 0.41
N ASP A 57 19.96 12.07 -0.12
CA ASP A 57 20.79 13.26 0.12
C ASP A 57 20.49 13.83 1.51
N GLU A 58 21.42 13.63 2.45
CA GLU A 58 21.29 14.08 3.85
C GLU A 58 21.08 15.61 4.00
N GLY A 59 21.49 16.40 3.00
CA GLY A 59 21.26 17.86 2.98
C GLY A 59 19.87 18.25 2.47
N SER A 60 19.08 17.29 1.98
CA SER A 60 17.77 17.54 1.39
C SER A 60 16.65 17.53 2.42
N ALA A 61 15.75 18.52 2.35
CA ALA A 61 14.53 18.53 3.16
C ALA A 61 13.61 17.34 2.88
N GLY A 62 13.76 16.68 1.73
CA GLY A 62 12.99 15.52 1.32
C GLY A 62 13.75 14.18 1.43
N TYR A 63 14.72 14.08 2.34
CA TYR A 63 15.41 12.81 2.59
C TYR A 63 14.40 11.69 2.87
N GLY A 64 14.59 10.51 2.27
CA GLY A 64 13.73 9.35 2.41
C GLY A 64 12.48 9.35 1.51
N LEU A 65 12.18 10.44 0.80
CA LEU A 65 11.07 10.45 -0.15
C LEU A 65 11.40 9.59 -1.38
N ALA A 66 10.46 8.74 -1.78
CA ALA A 66 10.61 7.85 -2.93
C ALA A 66 9.95 8.42 -4.18
N ARG A 67 10.55 8.19 -5.35
CA ARG A 67 9.98 8.63 -6.63
C ARG A 67 8.65 7.95 -6.89
N ASP A 68 7.72 8.70 -7.47
CA ASP A 68 6.45 8.13 -7.93
C ASP A 68 6.64 7.14 -9.10
N ARG A 69 7.55 7.49 -10.01
CA ARG A 69 7.87 6.71 -11.22
C ARG A 69 9.29 7.01 -11.68
N PHE A 70 9.87 6.07 -12.42
CA PHE A 70 11.25 6.19 -12.89
C PHE A 70 11.50 7.43 -13.77
N SER A 71 10.54 7.77 -14.63
CA SER A 71 10.69 8.81 -15.66
C SER A 71 10.71 10.26 -15.16
N ASN A 72 10.36 10.51 -13.89
CA ASN A 72 10.36 11.86 -13.33
C ASN A 72 11.18 11.89 -12.03
N PRO A 73 12.46 12.33 -12.08
CA PRO A 73 13.36 12.27 -10.95
C PRO A 73 13.02 13.23 -9.81
N ASP A 74 12.24 14.29 -10.07
CA ASP A 74 11.94 15.33 -9.09
C ASP A 74 10.58 15.14 -8.39
N LEU A 75 9.80 14.14 -8.81
CA LEU A 75 8.45 13.88 -8.32
C LEU A 75 8.42 12.68 -7.38
N SER A 76 8.03 12.93 -6.13
CA SER A 76 7.68 11.89 -5.16
C SER A 76 6.16 11.80 -5.02
N SER A 77 5.67 10.59 -4.76
CA SER A 77 4.34 10.38 -4.21
C SER A 77 4.42 9.81 -2.80
N ILE A 78 3.48 10.20 -1.95
CA ILE A 78 3.42 9.72 -0.57
C ILE A 78 3.16 8.21 -0.51
N ALA A 79 2.37 7.67 -1.45
CA ALA A 79 2.19 6.23 -1.58
C ALA A 79 3.51 5.50 -1.87
N SER A 80 4.32 6.02 -2.81
CA SER A 80 5.63 5.43 -3.12
C SER A 80 6.56 5.43 -1.92
N THR A 81 6.57 6.50 -1.11
CA THR A 81 7.32 6.55 0.15
C THR A 81 6.84 5.48 1.14
N GLY A 82 5.53 5.23 1.22
CA GLY A 82 4.97 4.11 2.00
C GLY A 82 5.47 2.73 1.53
N TYR A 83 5.52 2.51 0.22
CA TYR A 83 6.08 1.27 -0.34
C TYR A 83 7.58 1.15 -0.10
N ALA A 84 8.34 2.25 -0.18
CA ALA A 84 9.77 2.27 0.09
C ALA A 84 10.09 1.85 1.53
N LEU A 85 9.31 2.34 2.52
CA LEU A 85 9.43 1.91 3.92
C LEU A 85 9.33 0.38 4.07
N THR A 86 8.37 -0.24 3.38
CA THR A 86 8.21 -1.70 3.35
C THR A 86 9.38 -2.36 2.60
N ALA A 87 9.84 -1.77 1.50
CA ALA A 87 10.96 -2.29 0.72
C ALA A 87 12.25 -2.35 1.54
N TRP A 88 12.49 -1.43 2.49
CA TRP A 88 13.65 -1.49 3.38
C TRP A 88 13.64 -2.74 4.25
N VAL A 89 12.50 -3.09 4.85
CA VAL A 89 12.35 -4.34 5.63
C VAL A 89 12.61 -5.57 4.75
N ILE A 90 12.01 -5.61 3.56
CA ILE A 90 12.24 -6.70 2.59
C ILE A 90 13.73 -6.79 2.22
N GLY A 91 14.38 -5.65 2.03
CA GLY A 91 15.80 -5.56 1.72
C GLY A 91 16.67 -6.15 2.82
N VAL A 92 16.38 -5.84 4.09
CA VAL A 92 17.08 -6.42 5.25
C VAL A 92 16.90 -7.93 5.28
N GLU A 93 15.65 -8.41 5.20
CA GLU A 93 15.33 -9.85 5.27
C GLU A 93 15.96 -10.68 4.14
N ASN A 94 16.19 -10.08 2.96
CA ASN A 94 16.84 -10.76 1.83
C ASN A 94 18.34 -10.43 1.71
N GLY A 95 18.94 -9.73 2.69
CA GLY A 95 20.36 -9.40 2.70
C GLY A 95 20.80 -8.40 1.60
N TYR A 96 19.88 -7.58 1.12
CA TYR A 96 20.12 -6.58 0.07
C TYR A 96 20.70 -5.27 0.61
N ILE A 97 20.43 -4.98 1.88
CA ILE A 97 20.93 -3.84 2.66
C ILE A 97 21.11 -4.30 4.11
N THR A 98 22.02 -3.69 4.86
CA THR A 98 22.18 -4.00 6.29
C THR A 98 21.03 -3.41 7.10
N LYS A 99 20.75 -3.99 8.27
CA LYS A 99 19.71 -3.50 9.17
C LYS A 99 19.98 -2.07 9.61
N GLU A 100 21.25 -1.76 9.91
CA GLU A 100 21.68 -0.45 10.38
C GLU A 100 21.50 0.62 9.31
N ALA A 101 21.86 0.32 8.05
CA ALA A 101 21.69 1.25 6.95
C ALA A 101 20.19 1.52 6.66
N ALA A 102 19.36 0.48 6.71
CA ALA A 102 17.91 0.65 6.60
C ALA A 102 17.33 1.48 7.75
N GLU A 103 17.79 1.26 8.98
CA GLU A 103 17.35 2.00 10.17
C GLU A 103 17.63 3.51 10.04
N GLU A 104 18.83 3.89 9.58
CA GLU A 104 19.18 5.29 9.38
C GLU A 104 18.36 5.95 8.27
N ILE A 105 18.12 5.24 7.15
CA ILE A 105 17.24 5.71 6.08
C ILE A 105 15.83 5.95 6.61
N ILE A 106 15.29 5.01 7.39
CA ILE A 106 13.95 5.10 7.95
C ILE A 106 13.86 6.28 8.93
N LYS A 107 14.81 6.45 9.85
CA LYS A 107 14.83 7.58 10.78
C LYS A 107 14.86 8.92 10.07
N GLY A 108 15.65 9.05 9.01
CA GLY A 108 15.66 10.26 8.17
C GLY A 108 14.33 10.47 7.46
N THR A 109 13.73 9.40 6.92
CA THR A 109 12.40 9.46 6.29
C THR A 109 11.33 9.94 7.26
N LEU A 110 11.32 9.42 8.50
CA LEU A 110 10.40 9.83 9.55
C LEU A 110 10.57 11.33 9.89
N THR A 111 11.82 11.82 9.96
CA THR A 111 12.10 13.24 10.21
C THR A 111 11.51 14.12 9.11
N THR A 112 11.65 13.71 7.85
CA THR A 112 11.01 14.40 6.72
C THR A 112 9.49 14.42 6.89
N LEU A 113 8.87 13.26 7.13
CA LEU A 113 7.41 13.13 7.26
C LEU A 113 6.82 13.93 8.43
N GLU A 114 7.56 14.04 9.54
CA GLU A 114 7.19 14.85 10.71
C GLU A 114 7.14 16.35 10.40
N ASN A 115 8.06 16.83 9.55
CA ASN A 115 8.20 18.25 9.22
C ASN A 115 7.43 18.69 7.96
N MET A 116 6.84 17.75 7.22
CA MET A 116 6.10 18.02 6.00
C MET A 116 4.73 18.67 6.25
N ASP A 117 4.39 19.61 5.36
CA ASP A 117 3.06 20.22 5.29
C ASP A 117 1.97 19.13 5.17
N ASN A 118 0.94 19.20 6.01
CA ASN A 118 -0.16 18.25 6.05
C ASN A 118 -1.47 18.94 6.46
N TYR A 119 -2.60 18.27 6.20
CA TYR A 119 -3.94 18.74 6.53
C TYR A 119 -4.64 17.68 7.37
N ASN A 120 -4.83 17.96 8.67
CA ASN A 120 -5.38 17.01 9.64
C ASN A 120 -4.67 15.64 9.60
N GLY A 121 -3.34 15.68 9.47
CA GLY A 121 -2.47 14.51 9.37
C GLY A 121 -2.29 13.96 7.95
N PHE A 122 -3.15 14.30 7.00
CA PHE A 122 -3.07 13.84 5.61
C PHE A 122 -2.07 14.61 4.77
N TYR A 123 -1.39 13.92 3.87
CA TYR A 123 -0.39 14.52 2.99
C TYR A 123 -0.94 14.76 1.58
N PHE A 124 -0.26 15.64 0.83
CA PHE A 124 -0.49 15.78 -0.60
C PHE A 124 -0.06 14.51 -1.35
N HIS A 125 -0.80 14.14 -2.40
CA HIS A 125 -0.45 13.01 -3.27
C HIS A 125 0.98 13.16 -3.80
N PHE A 126 1.23 14.28 -4.49
CA PHE A 126 2.52 14.57 -5.10
C PHE A 126 3.23 15.74 -4.44
N VAL A 127 4.52 15.53 -4.18
CA VAL A 127 5.45 16.52 -3.67
C VAL A 127 6.77 16.48 -4.44
N ASN A 128 7.51 17.59 -4.40
CA ASN A 128 8.86 17.61 -4.90
C ASN A 128 9.75 16.79 -3.97
N ILE A 129 10.50 15.85 -4.54
CA ILE A 129 11.30 14.88 -3.78
C ILE A 129 12.41 15.53 -2.93
N ARG A 130 12.85 16.76 -3.28
CA ARG A 130 13.95 17.46 -2.58
C ARG A 130 13.45 18.50 -1.58
N THR A 131 12.37 19.19 -1.91
CA THR A 131 11.89 20.36 -1.14
C THR A 131 10.63 20.09 -0.34
N THR A 132 10.01 18.91 -0.52
CA THR A 132 8.73 18.48 0.07
C THR A 132 7.51 19.29 -0.34
N LYS A 133 7.67 20.28 -1.22
CA LYS A 133 6.59 21.17 -1.63
C LYS A 133 5.61 20.49 -2.58
N ARG A 134 4.32 20.78 -2.39
CA ARG A 134 3.20 20.34 -3.24
C ARG A 134 3.49 20.61 -4.71
N VAL A 135 3.23 19.63 -5.58
CA VAL A 135 3.43 19.74 -7.04
C VAL A 135 2.10 19.74 -7.78
N GLY A 136 1.96 20.61 -8.78
CA GLY A 136 0.89 20.51 -9.79
C GLY A 136 -0.54 20.64 -9.27
N GLY A 137 -0.75 21.31 -8.12
CA GLY A 137 -2.09 21.41 -7.51
C GLY A 137 -2.62 20.06 -7.03
N SER A 138 -1.73 19.12 -6.68
CA SER A 138 -2.07 17.80 -6.15
C SER A 138 -3.01 17.90 -4.96
N GLU A 139 -3.99 17.02 -4.88
CA GLU A 139 -4.89 16.92 -3.74
C GLU A 139 -4.15 16.48 -2.48
N VAL A 140 -4.69 16.85 -1.32
CA VAL A 140 -4.46 16.11 -0.08
C VAL A 140 -5.13 14.75 -0.28
N SER A 141 -4.40 13.64 -0.19
CA SER A 141 -4.87 12.32 -0.64
C SER A 141 -5.10 11.36 0.53
N VAL A 142 -6.34 10.87 0.65
CA VAL A 142 -6.72 9.88 1.68
C VAL A 142 -6.06 8.53 1.42
N ILE A 143 -6.04 8.07 0.15
CA ILE A 143 -5.55 6.75 -0.19
C ILE A 143 -4.03 6.67 -0.09
N ASP A 144 -3.31 7.70 -0.53
CA ASP A 144 -1.86 7.69 -0.48
C ASP A 144 -1.35 7.84 0.95
N THR A 145 -2.05 8.63 1.77
CA THR A 145 -1.77 8.70 3.22
C THR A 145 -2.02 7.34 3.88
N ALA A 146 -3.07 6.60 3.48
CA ALA A 146 -3.32 5.26 4.01
C ALA A 146 -2.21 4.27 3.61
N LEU A 147 -1.73 4.33 2.37
CA LEU A 147 -0.60 3.51 1.90
C LEU A 147 0.71 3.85 2.64
N LEU A 148 0.95 5.13 2.93
CA LEU A 148 2.05 5.54 3.80
C LEU A 148 1.90 4.96 5.21
N ALA A 149 0.71 5.05 5.80
CA ALA A 149 0.44 4.52 7.14
C ALA A 149 0.74 3.02 7.24
N LEU A 150 0.41 2.23 6.20
CA LEU A 150 0.78 0.81 6.14
C LEU A 150 2.30 0.61 6.14
N GLY A 151 3.05 1.42 5.39
CA GLY A 151 4.51 1.39 5.41
C GLY A 151 5.09 1.75 6.79
N LEU A 152 4.50 2.74 7.47
CA LEU A 152 4.86 3.14 8.83
C LEU A 152 4.64 2.00 9.83
N ILE A 153 3.50 1.31 9.75
CA ILE A 153 3.21 0.13 10.59
C ILE A 153 4.29 -0.95 10.37
N VAL A 154 4.62 -1.26 9.11
CA VAL A 154 5.61 -2.29 8.79
C VAL A 154 6.97 -1.99 9.41
N VAL A 155 7.49 -0.76 9.24
CA VAL A 155 8.80 -0.40 9.82
C VAL A 155 8.74 -0.27 11.33
N GLY A 156 7.63 0.24 11.88
CA GLY A 156 7.41 0.35 13.31
C GLY A 156 7.48 -1.00 14.00
N GLU A 157 6.68 -1.96 13.54
CA GLU A 157 6.63 -3.32 14.09
C GLU A 157 7.95 -4.08 13.90
N TYR A 158 8.63 -3.88 12.77
CA TYR A 158 9.88 -4.60 12.48
C TYR A 158 11.09 -4.08 13.26
N PHE A 159 11.25 -2.77 13.38
CA PHE A 159 12.42 -2.16 14.05
C PHE A 159 12.18 -1.89 15.54
N GLY A 160 10.94 -1.66 15.96
CA GLY A 160 10.59 -1.34 17.35
C GLY A 160 11.19 -0.01 17.83
N GLY A 161 11.27 0.14 19.15
CA GLY A 161 12.00 1.23 19.80
C GLY A 161 11.60 2.63 19.34
N GLU A 162 12.58 3.45 18.94
CA GLU A 162 12.33 4.82 18.49
C GLU A 162 11.48 4.86 17.20
N ILE A 163 11.73 3.96 16.25
CA ILE A 163 11.01 3.93 14.96
C ILE A 163 9.53 3.66 15.18
N LEU A 164 9.18 2.67 16.00
CA LEU A 164 7.78 2.40 16.37
C LEU A 164 7.11 3.63 16.98
N ASN A 165 7.73 4.22 18.00
CA ASN A 165 7.17 5.38 18.69
C ASN A 165 6.94 6.60 17.77
N ARG A 166 7.76 6.77 16.74
CA ARG A 166 7.64 7.87 15.76
C ARG A 166 6.61 7.54 14.68
N ALA A 167 6.59 6.30 14.20
CA ALA A 167 5.59 5.79 13.28
C ALA A 167 4.18 5.91 13.88
N ASP A 168 3.98 5.48 15.12
CA ASP A 168 2.70 5.57 15.83
C ASP A 168 2.20 7.02 15.92
N LYS A 169 3.08 7.97 16.28
CA LYS A 169 2.72 9.40 16.30
C LYS A 169 2.28 9.92 14.93
N LEU A 170 2.94 9.48 13.86
CA LEU A 170 2.58 9.84 12.48
C LEU A 170 1.28 9.18 12.03
N ILE A 171 0.92 8.02 12.56
CA ILE A 171 -0.35 7.33 12.28
C ILE A 171 -1.48 7.98 13.09
N ASP A 172 -1.27 8.21 14.38
CA ASP A 172 -2.25 8.76 15.32
C ASP A 172 -2.67 10.19 14.98
N ARG A 173 -1.80 10.97 14.33
CA ARG A 173 -2.15 12.33 13.89
C ARG A 173 -3.15 12.36 12.74
N ILE A 174 -3.41 11.23 12.07
CA ILE A 174 -4.31 11.16 10.89
C ILE A 174 -5.75 11.15 11.37
N ASP A 175 -6.46 12.27 11.20
CA ASP A 175 -7.88 12.36 11.58
C ASP A 175 -8.78 11.79 10.47
N TRP A 176 -8.95 10.47 10.45
CA TRP A 176 -9.83 9.80 9.49
C TRP A 176 -11.27 10.35 9.47
N ASN A 177 -11.78 10.88 10.59
CA ASN A 177 -13.13 11.43 10.64
C ASN A 177 -13.26 12.73 9.85
N TRP A 178 -12.16 13.47 9.66
CA TRP A 178 -12.14 14.68 8.85
C TRP A 178 -12.42 14.39 7.37
N TYR A 179 -11.93 13.26 6.87
CA TYR A 179 -12.12 12.82 5.48
C TYR A 179 -13.46 12.08 5.26
N LEU A 180 -14.20 11.77 6.33
CA LEU A 180 -15.44 11.00 6.27
C LEU A 180 -16.64 11.89 5.95
N ASN A 181 -17.36 11.55 4.88
CA ASN A 181 -18.69 12.09 4.63
C ASN A 181 -19.69 11.45 5.62
N LYS A 182 -20.04 12.21 6.67
CA LYS A 182 -20.96 11.75 7.73
C LYS A 182 -22.38 11.42 7.25
N LYS A 183 -22.80 11.89 6.07
CA LYS A 183 -24.14 11.59 5.52
C LYS A 183 -24.19 10.25 4.82
N THR A 184 -23.14 9.90 4.07
CA THR A 184 -23.07 8.65 3.29
C THR A 184 -22.27 7.56 3.99
N ASN A 185 -21.56 7.90 5.07
CA ASN A 185 -20.61 7.02 5.77
C ASN A 185 -19.53 6.47 4.83
N GLN A 186 -18.99 7.34 3.97
CA GLN A 186 -17.95 7.03 2.98
C GLN A 186 -16.86 8.10 3.04
N PHE A 187 -15.62 7.74 2.73
CA PHE A 187 -14.55 8.73 2.58
C PHE A 187 -14.73 9.57 1.31
N TYR A 188 -14.41 10.86 1.40
CA TYR A 188 -14.14 11.64 0.18
C TYR A 188 -12.91 11.08 -0.52
N MET A 189 -12.81 11.26 -1.85
CA MET A 189 -11.65 10.78 -2.60
C MET A 189 -10.48 11.78 -2.55
N SER A 190 -10.77 13.07 -2.55
CA SER A 190 -9.76 14.13 -2.63
C SER A 190 -10.21 15.40 -1.93
N TYR A 191 -9.23 16.19 -1.46
CA TYR A 191 -9.43 17.53 -0.89
C TYR A 191 -8.40 18.49 -1.48
N LYS A 192 -8.86 19.68 -1.85
CA LYS A 192 -8.02 20.79 -2.35
C LYS A 192 -8.23 22.00 -1.43
N PRO A 193 -7.17 22.56 -0.83
CA PRO A 193 -7.28 23.70 0.10
C PRO A 193 -7.69 25.04 -0.55
N GLU A 194 -7.54 25.18 -1.87
CA GLU A 194 -7.94 26.35 -2.68
C GLU A 194 -9.41 26.34 -3.11
#